data_AF-A0A0R1ZZU5-F1
#
_entry.id   AF-A0A0R1ZZU5-F1
#
_cell.length_a   1.000
_cell.length_b   1.000
_cell.length_c   1.000
_cell.angle_alpha   90.00
_cell.angle_beta   90.00
_cell.angle_gamma   90.00
#
_symmetry.space_group_name_H-M   'P 1'
#
loop_
_entity.id
_entity.type
_entity.pdbx_description
1 polymer ?
#
loop_
_entity_poly.entity_id
_entity_poly.type
_entity_poly.pdbx_seq_one_letter_code
_entity_poly.pdbx_strand_id
1 'polypeptide(L)'
;MHKKIILLLAAALGLTLAACGKTATQNPVSSPKPATQKVLAQTDNTWQGTKYLSINVSKKGQLGKRSLQQQGAGLVTVSHGGKLDLGQGQQSYAAFKYQSSLNQVGATGKTKQYTLAQLNANLKAAHAGIKLTKISDLVFFKGNRLGYVVHKNNLYALALSYSYGTTGANDALYLYTRSGLTAPKKHLTDAQLNGRWSPLDTQESDASVLVQDGMLYRSENNGMFVFRTRVQDLRKLPAKQLYTTQFLSVLGTAANSGYAMPKATTRGANTNEYTYLFLTPTKMVKIGNGSVQTFTKSASTYSTIPAAFVHTLAQTANYKGLVPAVINQTGTNYFVGYYNTINGLTEAWLQNSTQTKTVDAQGKLVK
;
A
#
# COMPACT_ATOMS: atom_id res chain seq x y z
N MET A 1 23.11 -6.62 -77.29
CA MET A 1 22.50 -7.93 -77.64
C MET A 1 21.31 -8.18 -76.73
N HIS A 2 20.18 -8.68 -77.25
CA HIS A 2 19.01 -9.22 -76.52
C HIS A 2 18.26 -8.29 -75.53
N LYS A 3 16.91 -8.25 -75.48
CA LYS A 3 15.84 -8.47 -76.47
C LYS A 3 14.57 -7.72 -75.97
N LYS A 4 13.61 -7.35 -76.84
CA LYS A 4 12.43 -6.49 -76.50
C LYS A 4 11.19 -7.28 -76.03
N ILE A 5 10.48 -6.74 -75.01
CA ILE A 5 9.09 -7.01 -74.56
C ILE A 5 8.62 -5.69 -73.88
N ILE A 6 7.60 -4.88 -74.25
CA ILE A 6 6.53 -4.92 -75.30
C ILE A 6 5.38 -5.89 -74.97
N LEU A 7 4.08 -5.51 -74.87
CA LEU A 7 3.33 -4.32 -75.36
C LEU A 7 1.95 -4.10 -74.62
N LEU A 8 1.43 -2.85 -74.55
CA LEU A 8 -0.02 -2.42 -74.59
C LEU A 8 -1.07 -2.98 -73.56
N LEU A 9 -2.33 -2.50 -73.41
CA LEU A 9 -3.07 -1.22 -73.71
C LEU A 9 -4.31 -1.11 -72.77
N ALA A 10 -4.97 0.06 -72.75
CA ALA A 10 -6.40 0.32 -72.44
C ALA A 10 -6.91 0.04 -71.01
N ALA A 11 -7.42 1.00 -70.24
CA ALA A 11 -8.46 2.01 -70.50
C ALA A 11 -9.90 1.46 -70.50
N ALA A 12 -10.54 1.53 -69.32
CA ALA A 12 -11.99 1.49 -69.15
C ALA A 12 -12.38 2.68 -68.26
N LEU A 13 -13.11 3.65 -68.81
CA LEU A 13 -13.54 4.86 -68.10
C LEU A 13 -14.87 4.62 -67.38
N GLY A 14 -14.98 5.13 -66.15
CA GLY A 14 -16.21 5.62 -65.53
C GLY A 14 -17.45 4.71 -65.50
N LEU A 15 -17.76 4.19 -64.31
CA LEU A 15 -19.17 4.01 -63.89
C LEU A 15 -19.34 4.59 -62.48
N THR A 16 -20.06 5.71 -62.39
CA THR A 16 -20.33 6.43 -61.14
C THR A 16 -21.48 5.77 -60.38
N LEU A 17 -21.24 5.36 -59.13
CA LEU A 17 -22.30 5.01 -58.19
C LEU A 17 -22.16 5.84 -56.91
N ALA A 18 -23.09 6.77 -56.70
CA ALA A 18 -23.19 7.54 -55.48
C ALA A 18 -23.72 6.64 -54.34
N ALA A 19 -22.87 6.31 -53.37
CA ALA A 19 -23.26 5.60 -52.15
C ALA A 19 -23.32 6.57 -50.98
N CYS A 20 -24.52 7.01 -50.62
CA CYS A 20 -24.75 7.94 -49.52
C CYS A 20 -24.22 7.44 -48.17
N GLY A 21 -23.62 8.35 -47.39
CA GLY A 21 -23.84 8.42 -45.95
C GLY A 21 -23.57 7.17 -45.10
N LYS A 22 -22.37 6.56 -45.21
CA LYS A 22 -21.85 5.79 -44.06
C LYS A 22 -21.19 6.74 -43.07
N THR A 23 -22.03 7.33 -42.21
CA THR A 23 -21.60 8.02 -40.98
C THR A 23 -20.59 7.15 -40.24
N ALA A 24 -19.43 7.69 -39.89
CA ALA A 24 -18.40 6.92 -39.19
C ALA A 24 -18.99 6.33 -37.90
N THR A 25 -19.11 5.00 -37.83
CA THR A 25 -19.62 4.28 -36.68
C THR A 25 -18.67 4.51 -35.51
N GLN A 26 -19.03 5.43 -34.62
CA GLN A 26 -18.29 5.65 -33.38
C GLN A 26 -18.24 4.32 -32.63
N ASN A 27 -17.04 3.75 -32.51
CA ASN A 27 -16.82 2.53 -31.74
C ASN A 27 -17.47 2.70 -30.37
N PRO A 28 -18.41 1.81 -29.97
CA PRO A 28 -19.21 2.01 -28.77
C PRO A 28 -18.27 2.15 -27.56
N VAL A 29 -18.40 3.24 -26.83
CA VAL A 29 -17.53 3.58 -25.70
C VAL A 29 -17.59 2.46 -24.67
N SER A 30 -16.57 1.60 -24.69
CA SER A 30 -16.55 0.37 -23.90
C SER A 30 -16.58 0.70 -22.42
N SER A 31 -17.46 0.02 -21.67
CA SER A 31 -17.54 0.17 -20.21
C SER A 31 -16.15 0.02 -19.58
N PRO A 32 -15.68 0.93 -18.72
CA PRO A 32 -14.39 0.80 -18.06
C PRO A 32 -14.37 -0.29 -16.98
N LYS A 33 -15.51 -0.94 -16.70
CA LYS A 33 -15.64 -1.94 -15.64
C LYS A 33 -14.73 -3.17 -15.82
N PRO A 34 -14.69 -3.86 -16.97
CA PRO A 34 -13.90 -5.09 -17.11
C PRO A 34 -12.38 -4.80 -17.00
N ALA A 35 -11.92 -3.66 -17.54
CA ALA A 35 -10.55 -3.21 -17.38
C ALA A 35 -10.22 -2.88 -15.90
N THR A 36 -11.12 -2.19 -15.21
CA THR A 36 -11.01 -1.90 -13.77
C THR A 36 -10.96 -3.19 -12.95
N GLN A 37 -11.87 -4.13 -13.18
CA GLN A 37 -11.91 -5.41 -12.49
C GLN A 37 -10.65 -6.25 -12.79
N LYS A 38 -10.16 -6.28 -14.04
CA LYS A 38 -8.92 -6.95 -14.41
C LYS A 38 -7.70 -6.40 -13.66
N VAL A 39 -7.62 -5.07 -13.46
CA VAL A 39 -6.52 -4.45 -12.71
C VAL A 39 -6.66 -4.71 -11.20
N LEU A 40 -7.85 -4.52 -10.61
CA LEU A 40 -8.09 -4.78 -9.18
C LEU A 40 -8.07 -6.28 -8.83
N ALA A 41 -8.12 -7.17 -9.83
CA ALA A 41 -7.90 -8.61 -9.70
C ALA A 41 -6.42 -9.02 -9.66
N GLN A 42 -5.48 -8.14 -10.04
CA GLN A 42 -4.05 -8.43 -9.91
C GLN A 42 -3.65 -8.58 -8.43
N THR A 43 -2.52 -9.22 -8.19
CA THR A 43 -1.92 -9.31 -6.85
C THR A 43 -1.31 -7.97 -6.44
N ASP A 44 -1.71 -7.48 -5.28
CA ASP A 44 -1.00 -6.48 -4.47
C ASP A 44 -0.66 -5.13 -5.14
N ASN A 45 -1.58 -4.57 -5.95
CA ASN A 45 -1.43 -3.17 -6.37
C ASN A 45 -1.53 -2.26 -5.15
N THR A 46 -0.41 -1.62 -4.77
CA THR A 46 -0.40 -0.49 -3.83
C THR A 46 -0.81 0.77 -4.58
N TRP A 47 -1.77 1.51 -4.04
CA TRP A 47 -2.28 2.75 -4.61
C TRP A 47 -2.06 3.90 -3.61
N GLN A 48 -1.10 4.76 -3.89
CA GLN A 48 -0.81 5.95 -3.08
C GLN A 48 -1.77 7.08 -3.44
N GLY A 49 -2.45 7.67 -2.45
CA GLY A 49 -3.29 8.86 -2.64
C GLY A 49 -2.42 10.06 -3.00
N THR A 50 -2.75 10.75 -4.10
CA THR A 50 -1.96 11.89 -4.61
C THR A 50 -2.76 13.19 -4.63
N LYS A 51 -4.06 13.12 -4.97
CA LYS A 51 -4.94 14.29 -5.05
C LYS A 51 -6.35 13.91 -4.65
N TYR A 52 -7.15 14.90 -4.27
CA TYR A 52 -8.59 14.77 -4.13
C TYR A 52 -9.31 15.95 -4.78
N LEU A 53 -10.53 15.72 -5.26
CA LEU A 53 -11.36 16.71 -5.91
C LEU A 53 -12.45 17.16 -4.93
N SER A 54 -12.25 18.33 -4.34
CA SER A 54 -13.26 18.94 -3.47
C SER A 54 -14.20 19.84 -4.28
N ILE A 55 -15.47 19.89 -3.87
CA ILE A 55 -16.54 20.63 -4.55
C ILE A 55 -17.30 21.46 -3.52
N ASN A 56 -17.44 22.76 -3.77
CA ASN A 56 -18.27 23.62 -2.92
C ASN A 56 -19.76 23.30 -3.14
N VAL A 57 -20.52 23.12 -2.06
CA VAL A 57 -21.95 22.82 -2.08
C VAL A 57 -22.71 23.92 -1.33
N SER A 58 -23.80 24.42 -1.91
CA SER A 58 -24.66 25.43 -1.27
C SER A 58 -25.63 24.82 -0.25
N LYS A 59 -26.20 25.64 0.66
CA LYS A 59 -27.30 25.23 1.56
C LYS A 59 -28.48 24.56 0.85
N LYS A 60 -28.72 24.84 -0.44
CA LYS A 60 -29.78 24.22 -1.27
C LYS A 60 -29.32 22.93 -1.98
N GLY A 61 -28.08 22.51 -1.78
CA GLY A 61 -27.46 21.36 -2.44
C GLY A 61 -27.27 21.59 -3.94
N GLN A 62 -26.74 22.76 -4.32
CA GLN A 62 -26.23 23.04 -5.66
C GLN A 62 -24.71 22.85 -5.66
N LEU A 63 -24.16 22.25 -6.71
CA LEU A 63 -22.71 22.03 -6.87
C LEU A 63 -22.07 23.24 -7.55
N GLY A 64 -21.07 23.84 -6.89
CA GLY A 64 -20.30 24.98 -7.39
C GLY A 64 -18.98 24.58 -8.08
N LYS A 65 -17.96 25.42 -7.90
CA LYS A 65 -16.61 25.20 -8.45
C LYS A 65 -16.01 23.90 -7.88
N ARG A 66 -15.32 23.17 -8.76
CA ARG A 66 -14.49 22.00 -8.44
C ARG A 66 -13.05 22.46 -8.26
N SER A 67 -12.36 21.94 -7.25
CA SER A 67 -10.95 22.21 -6.99
C SER A 67 -10.19 20.90 -6.81
N LEU A 68 -9.07 20.72 -7.50
CA LEU A 68 -8.22 19.55 -7.36
C LEU A 68 -7.07 19.90 -6.41
N GLN A 69 -7.11 19.33 -5.21
CA GLN A 69 -6.18 19.61 -4.11
C GLN A 69 -5.18 18.45 -3.96
N GLN A 70 -3.99 18.73 -3.44
CA GLN A 70 -2.99 17.70 -3.15
C GLN A 70 -3.44 16.89 -1.93
N GLN A 71 -3.25 15.57 -1.98
CA GLN A 71 -3.57 14.69 -0.87
C GLN A 71 -2.48 14.79 0.20
N GLY A 72 -2.87 14.90 1.48
CA GLY A 72 -1.94 14.78 2.60
C GLY A 72 -1.33 13.38 2.68
N ALA A 73 -0.08 13.31 3.15
CA ALA A 73 0.67 12.07 3.29
C ALA A 73 -0.08 11.03 4.15
N GLY A 74 0.05 9.74 3.81
CA GLY A 74 -0.47 8.59 4.56
C GLY A 74 -1.68 7.91 3.94
N LEU A 75 -2.40 8.57 3.02
CA LEU A 75 -3.53 7.93 2.33
C LEU A 75 -3.03 6.87 1.35
N VAL A 76 -3.27 5.59 1.65
CA VAL A 76 -3.00 4.45 0.77
C VAL A 76 -4.22 3.53 0.71
N THR A 77 -4.37 2.80 -0.40
CA THR A 77 -5.27 1.65 -0.50
C THR A 77 -4.57 0.53 -1.26
N VAL A 78 -4.94 -0.73 -1.02
CA VAL A 78 -4.34 -1.89 -1.68
C VAL A 78 -5.41 -2.80 -2.29
N SER A 79 -5.23 -3.20 -3.55
CA SER A 79 -6.15 -4.12 -4.21
C SER A 79 -5.46 -5.45 -4.53
N HIS A 80 -6.07 -6.55 -4.12
CA HIS A 80 -5.53 -7.91 -4.25
C HIS A 80 -6.64 -8.89 -4.62
N GLY A 81 -6.48 -9.64 -5.72
CA GLY A 81 -7.38 -10.75 -6.06
C GLY A 81 -8.87 -10.37 -6.13
N GLY A 82 -9.18 -9.14 -6.52
CA GLY A 82 -10.56 -8.63 -6.63
C GLY A 82 -11.14 -8.11 -5.31
N LYS A 83 -10.30 -7.92 -4.28
CA LYS A 83 -10.63 -7.33 -2.97
C LYS A 83 -9.92 -5.98 -2.80
N LEU A 84 -10.40 -5.19 -1.85
CA LEU A 84 -9.76 -3.95 -1.40
C LEU A 84 -9.40 -4.03 0.08
N ASP A 85 -8.27 -3.40 0.44
CA ASP A 85 -7.78 -3.18 1.80
C ASP A 85 -7.85 -4.45 2.67
N LEU A 86 -8.65 -4.44 3.74
CA LEU A 86 -8.88 -5.50 4.73
C LEU A 86 -9.57 -6.76 4.16
N GLY A 87 -9.35 -7.09 2.89
CA GLY A 87 -9.92 -8.24 2.20
C GLY A 87 -11.38 -8.07 1.79
N GLN A 88 -11.89 -6.83 1.75
CA GLN A 88 -13.28 -6.54 1.39
C GLN A 88 -13.54 -6.92 -0.07
N GLY A 89 -14.41 -7.90 -0.29
CA GLY A 89 -14.78 -8.38 -1.63
C GLY A 89 -15.66 -7.39 -2.39
N GLN A 90 -15.70 -7.55 -3.71
CA GLN A 90 -16.61 -6.79 -4.57
C GLN A 90 -18.09 -7.06 -4.24
N GLN A 91 -18.94 -6.08 -4.59
CA GLN A 91 -20.40 -6.19 -4.55
C GLN A 91 -21.06 -5.58 -5.79
N SER A 92 -22.33 -5.92 -6.02
CA SER A 92 -23.13 -5.34 -7.10
C SER A 92 -23.53 -3.89 -6.79
N TYR A 93 -23.84 -3.10 -7.82
CA TYR A 93 -24.36 -1.75 -7.62
C TYR A 93 -25.72 -1.74 -6.88
N ALA A 94 -26.54 -2.78 -7.06
CA ALA A 94 -27.80 -2.93 -6.33
C ALA A 94 -27.56 -3.13 -4.81
N ALA A 95 -26.63 -4.02 -4.44
CA ALA A 95 -26.25 -4.23 -3.04
C ALA A 95 -25.63 -2.97 -2.42
N PHE A 96 -24.73 -2.29 -3.15
CA PHE A 96 -24.16 -1.01 -2.72
C PHE A 96 -25.25 0.07 -2.52
N LYS A 97 -26.20 0.19 -3.45
CA LYS A 97 -27.31 1.16 -3.34
C LYS A 97 -28.18 0.86 -2.12
N TYR A 98 -28.54 -0.40 -1.89
CA TYR A 98 -29.33 -0.83 -0.74
C TYR A 98 -28.62 -0.54 0.60
N GLN A 99 -27.34 -0.91 0.71
CA GLN A 99 -26.51 -0.57 1.87
C GLN A 99 -26.42 0.95 2.07
N SER A 100 -26.28 1.72 0.99
CA SER A 100 -26.23 3.19 1.04
C SER A 100 -27.53 3.81 1.55
N SER A 101 -28.70 3.30 1.13
CA SER A 101 -29.99 3.75 1.67
C SER A 101 -30.15 3.43 3.16
N LEU A 102 -29.76 2.24 3.63
CA LEU A 102 -29.80 1.91 5.07
C LEU A 102 -28.92 2.86 5.89
N ASN A 103 -27.73 3.19 5.38
CA ASN A 103 -26.82 4.17 6.01
C ASN A 103 -27.38 5.60 6.05
N GLN A 104 -28.43 5.94 5.28
CA GLN A 104 -29.08 7.25 5.32
C GLN A 104 -30.22 7.33 6.37
N VAL A 105 -30.74 6.19 6.86
CA VAL A 105 -31.88 6.15 7.81
C VAL A 105 -31.54 6.77 9.18
N GLY A 106 -30.26 6.86 9.55
CA GLY A 106 -29.77 7.53 10.76
C GLY A 106 -28.96 8.81 10.53
N ALA A 107 -28.95 9.38 9.31
CA ALA A 107 -28.10 10.52 8.98
C ALA A 107 -28.76 11.85 9.35
N THR A 108 -28.19 12.58 10.32
CA THR A 108 -28.69 13.90 10.77
C THR A 108 -28.49 15.04 9.76
N GLY A 109 -27.70 14.81 8.70
CA GLY A 109 -27.44 15.78 7.62
C GLY A 109 -28.19 15.45 6.32
N LYS A 110 -28.70 16.47 5.63
CA LYS A 110 -29.35 16.27 4.32
C LYS A 110 -28.29 15.85 3.29
N THR A 111 -28.60 14.82 2.50
CA THR A 111 -27.67 14.30 1.47
C THR A 111 -28.35 14.18 0.10
N LYS A 112 -27.57 14.31 -0.98
CA LYS A 112 -28.01 14.07 -2.37
C LYS A 112 -27.08 13.06 -3.02
N GLN A 113 -27.62 12.23 -3.91
CA GLN A 113 -26.82 11.37 -4.78
C GLN A 113 -26.28 12.18 -5.96
N TYR A 114 -25.05 11.89 -6.42
CA TYR A 114 -24.50 12.45 -7.64
C TYR A 114 -25.15 11.80 -8.87
N THR A 115 -25.52 12.60 -9.87
CA THR A 115 -25.98 12.06 -11.17
C THR A 115 -24.79 11.56 -11.99
N LEU A 116 -25.04 10.69 -12.97
CA LEU A 116 -24.01 10.21 -13.90
C LEU A 116 -23.26 11.36 -14.61
N ALA A 117 -23.97 12.44 -14.96
CA ALA A 117 -23.36 13.63 -15.55
C ALA A 117 -22.43 14.36 -14.56
N GLN A 118 -22.79 14.41 -13.27
CA GLN A 118 -21.95 15.00 -12.22
C GLN A 118 -20.71 14.14 -11.94
N LEU A 119 -20.84 12.81 -11.87
CA LEU A 119 -19.70 11.89 -11.73
C LEU A 119 -18.73 12.02 -12.92
N ASN A 120 -19.25 12.11 -14.15
CA ASN A 120 -18.44 12.35 -15.34
C ASN A 120 -17.77 13.74 -15.34
N ALA A 121 -18.44 14.78 -14.82
CA ALA A 121 -17.82 16.10 -14.63
C ALA A 121 -16.71 16.08 -13.56
N ASN A 122 -16.84 15.25 -12.52
CA ASN A 122 -15.79 15.04 -11.52
C ASN A 122 -14.58 14.32 -12.13
N LEU A 123 -14.80 13.25 -12.90
CA LEU A 123 -13.74 12.57 -13.67
C LEU A 123 -13.04 13.49 -14.68
N LYS A 124 -13.78 14.35 -15.37
CA LYS A 124 -13.21 15.36 -16.28
C LYS A 124 -12.33 16.37 -15.53
N ALA A 125 -12.77 16.86 -14.36
CA ALA A 125 -12.00 17.78 -13.53
C ALA A 125 -10.77 17.12 -12.85
N ALA A 126 -10.80 15.79 -12.67
CA ALA A 126 -9.65 14.99 -12.25
C ALA A 126 -8.78 14.50 -13.43
N HIS A 127 -9.00 15.03 -14.65
CA HIS A 127 -8.27 14.70 -15.88
C HIS A 127 -8.23 13.19 -16.21
N ALA A 128 -9.28 12.44 -15.87
CA ALA A 128 -9.22 10.98 -15.77
C ALA A 128 -9.08 10.21 -17.10
N GLY A 129 -9.34 10.86 -18.25
CA GLY A 129 -9.28 10.22 -19.57
C GLY A 129 -10.39 9.19 -19.86
N ILE A 130 -11.43 9.13 -19.02
CA ILE A 130 -12.52 8.14 -19.08
C ILE A 130 -13.89 8.79 -18.92
N LYS A 131 -14.93 8.09 -19.40
CA LYS A 131 -16.34 8.46 -19.28
C LYS A 131 -17.15 7.22 -18.87
N LEU A 132 -18.01 7.37 -17.87
CA LEU A 132 -18.97 6.36 -17.44
C LEU A 132 -20.23 6.44 -18.32
N THR A 133 -20.74 5.30 -18.75
CA THR A 133 -22.03 5.16 -19.46
C THR A 133 -23.20 4.95 -18.48
N LYS A 134 -22.91 4.39 -17.31
CA LYS A 134 -23.85 4.11 -16.21
C LYS A 134 -23.10 4.02 -14.89
N ILE A 135 -23.76 4.28 -13.76
CA ILE A 135 -23.13 4.22 -12.43
C ILE A 135 -22.59 2.81 -12.11
N SER A 136 -23.24 1.76 -12.65
CA SER A 136 -22.79 0.37 -12.52
C SER A 136 -21.55 0.00 -13.35
N ASP A 137 -20.97 0.94 -14.13
CA ASP A 137 -19.62 0.79 -14.70
C ASP A 137 -18.51 0.88 -13.65
N LEU A 138 -18.82 1.45 -12.47
CA LEU A 138 -17.90 1.46 -11.33
C LEU A 138 -17.82 0.09 -10.66
N VAL A 139 -16.70 -0.20 -10.01
CA VAL A 139 -16.51 -1.34 -9.11
C VAL A 139 -16.83 -0.90 -7.68
N PHE A 140 -17.53 -1.74 -6.92
CA PHE A 140 -17.94 -1.45 -5.54
C PHE A 140 -17.43 -2.55 -4.62
N PHE A 141 -17.03 -2.20 -3.40
CA PHE A 141 -16.55 -3.13 -2.39
C PHE A 141 -17.46 -3.14 -1.16
N LYS A 142 -17.50 -4.25 -0.43
CA LYS A 142 -18.24 -4.37 0.83
C LYS A 142 -17.67 -3.43 1.89
N GLY A 143 -18.54 -2.85 2.73
CA GLY A 143 -18.16 -1.91 3.80
C GLY A 143 -17.65 -0.54 3.33
N ASN A 144 -17.55 -0.29 2.03
CA ASN A 144 -17.02 0.94 1.46
C ASN A 144 -18.14 1.81 0.86
N ARG A 145 -17.99 3.14 0.90
CA ARG A 145 -18.99 4.14 0.42
C ARG A 145 -18.62 4.79 -0.92
N LEU A 146 -17.52 4.38 -1.55
CA LEU A 146 -17.02 4.90 -2.83
C LEU A 146 -17.23 3.90 -3.97
N GLY A 147 -17.35 4.42 -5.19
CA GLY A 147 -17.31 3.65 -6.44
C GLY A 147 -15.99 3.84 -7.18
N TYR A 148 -15.37 2.75 -7.63
CA TYR A 148 -13.98 2.73 -8.10
C TYR A 148 -13.88 2.51 -9.61
N VAL A 149 -12.95 3.20 -10.27
CA VAL A 149 -12.59 3.00 -11.68
C VAL A 149 -11.10 3.24 -11.92
N VAL A 150 -10.47 2.43 -12.78
CA VAL A 150 -9.05 2.54 -13.11
C VAL A 150 -8.87 3.09 -14.53
N HIS A 151 -7.89 3.98 -14.71
CA HIS A 151 -7.34 4.32 -16.02
C HIS A 151 -5.80 4.38 -15.95
N LYS A 152 -5.13 3.62 -16.83
CA LYS A 152 -3.66 3.49 -16.89
C LYS A 152 -3.06 3.06 -15.54
N ASN A 153 -2.41 3.98 -14.81
CA ASN A 153 -1.81 3.76 -13.49
C ASN A 153 -2.53 4.52 -12.36
N ASN A 154 -3.72 5.04 -12.64
CA ASN A 154 -4.52 5.82 -11.70
C ASN A 154 -5.80 5.07 -11.31
N LEU A 155 -6.11 5.08 -10.01
CA LEU A 155 -7.36 4.63 -9.43
C LEU A 155 -8.15 5.86 -8.97
N TYR A 156 -9.37 6.00 -9.46
CA TYR A 156 -10.30 7.05 -9.10
C TYR A 156 -11.38 6.44 -8.20
N ALA A 157 -11.49 6.92 -6.97
CA ALA A 157 -12.51 6.51 -6.01
C ALA A 157 -13.52 7.64 -5.83
N LEU A 158 -14.73 7.48 -6.37
CA LEU A 158 -15.75 8.52 -6.44
C LEU A 158 -16.72 8.40 -5.27
N ALA A 159 -17.00 9.52 -4.59
CA ALA A 159 -18.17 9.61 -3.73
C ALA A 159 -19.43 9.54 -4.59
N LEU A 160 -20.42 8.72 -4.20
CA LEU A 160 -21.70 8.65 -4.92
C LEU A 160 -22.77 9.57 -4.33
N SER A 161 -22.54 10.15 -3.14
CA SER A 161 -23.39 11.17 -2.52
C SER A 161 -22.56 12.33 -1.95
N TYR A 162 -23.25 13.41 -1.60
CA TYR A 162 -22.69 14.59 -0.94
C TYR A 162 -23.69 15.18 0.06
N SER A 163 -23.16 15.85 1.08
CA SER A 163 -23.92 16.50 2.16
C SER A 163 -24.25 17.96 1.82
N TYR A 164 -25.40 18.44 2.27
CA TYR A 164 -25.85 19.83 2.09
C TYR A 164 -26.76 20.29 3.24
N GLY A 165 -27.04 21.60 3.28
CA GLY A 165 -27.85 22.26 4.31
C GLY A 165 -27.08 23.38 5.00
N THR A 166 -25.80 23.13 5.28
CA THR A 166 -24.76 24.15 5.38
C THR A 166 -24.18 24.47 4.00
N THR A 167 -23.42 25.56 3.88
CA THR A 167 -22.51 25.78 2.75
C THR A 167 -21.16 25.21 3.15
N GLY A 168 -20.52 24.40 2.30
CA GLY A 168 -19.24 23.79 2.62
C GLY A 168 -18.64 22.99 1.48
N ALA A 169 -17.38 22.57 1.65
CA ALA A 169 -16.70 21.67 0.73
C ALA A 169 -17.15 20.21 0.94
N ASN A 170 -17.23 19.43 -0.14
CA ASN A 170 -17.44 17.99 -0.13
C ASN A 170 -16.39 17.33 -1.03
N ASP A 171 -15.71 16.30 -0.52
CA ASP A 171 -14.77 15.52 -1.33
C ASP A 171 -15.53 14.56 -2.24
N ALA A 172 -15.41 14.78 -3.55
CA ALA A 172 -16.23 14.10 -4.55
C ALA A 172 -15.49 12.95 -5.26
N LEU A 173 -14.16 12.96 -5.21
CA LEU A 173 -13.28 11.97 -5.82
C LEU A 173 -11.90 11.99 -5.14
N TYR A 174 -11.34 10.81 -4.85
CA TYR A 174 -9.94 10.63 -4.48
C TYR A 174 -9.16 10.01 -5.65
N LEU A 175 -7.97 10.53 -5.94
CA LEU A 175 -7.08 10.09 -7.02
C LEU A 175 -5.82 9.46 -6.42
N TYR A 176 -5.69 8.16 -6.64
CA TYR A 176 -4.53 7.37 -6.26
C TYR A 176 -3.70 6.98 -7.50
N THR A 177 -2.40 6.78 -7.33
CA THR A 177 -1.51 6.23 -8.36
C THR A 177 -0.77 4.98 -7.87
N ARG A 178 -0.39 4.10 -8.79
CA ARG A 178 0.49 2.95 -8.52
C ARG A 178 1.89 3.07 -9.16
N SER A 179 2.18 4.20 -9.82
CA SER A 179 3.49 4.49 -10.42
C SER A 179 4.37 5.34 -9.49
N GLY A 180 5.69 5.19 -9.60
CA GLY A 180 6.68 5.91 -8.79
C GLY A 180 7.16 5.17 -7.54
N LEU A 181 6.46 4.11 -7.11
CA LEU A 181 6.85 3.32 -5.95
C LEU A 181 7.93 2.29 -6.29
N THR A 182 9.00 2.26 -5.49
CA THR A 182 10.08 1.26 -5.52
C THR A 182 9.67 0.01 -4.76
N ALA A 183 9.84 -1.17 -5.36
CA ALA A 183 9.49 -2.45 -4.73
C ALA A 183 10.66 -3.45 -4.81
N PRO A 184 10.77 -4.42 -3.87
CA PRO A 184 11.67 -5.56 -3.99
C PRO A 184 11.37 -6.34 -5.27
N LYS A 185 12.35 -6.44 -6.19
CA LYS A 185 12.17 -7.05 -7.51
C LYS A 185 12.17 -8.59 -7.50
N LYS A 186 12.70 -9.20 -6.44
CA LYS A 186 12.76 -10.65 -6.21
C LYS A 186 12.46 -10.93 -4.73
N HIS A 187 11.89 -12.10 -4.45
CA HIS A 187 11.82 -12.64 -3.09
C HIS A 187 13.23 -12.99 -2.60
N LEU A 188 13.48 -12.83 -1.29
CA LEU A 188 14.80 -13.03 -0.67
C LEU A 188 14.75 -14.11 0.40
N THR A 189 15.72 -15.03 0.37
CA THR A 189 15.84 -16.13 1.35
C THR A 189 16.47 -15.64 2.66
N ASP A 190 16.24 -16.37 3.75
CA ASP A 190 16.77 -15.98 5.06
C ASP A 190 18.30 -15.90 5.08
N ALA A 191 18.99 -16.82 4.40
CA ALA A 191 20.45 -16.77 4.20
C ALA A 191 20.94 -15.53 3.41
N GLN A 192 20.14 -14.99 2.48
CA GLN A 192 20.48 -13.73 1.79
C GLN A 192 20.36 -12.53 2.73
N LEU A 193 19.45 -12.55 3.69
CA LEU A 193 19.24 -11.46 4.65
C LEU A 193 20.22 -11.52 5.82
N ASN A 194 20.54 -12.71 6.33
CA ASN A 194 21.43 -12.92 7.48
C ASN A 194 22.80 -12.22 7.30
N GLY A 195 23.24 -11.49 8.32
CA GLY A 195 24.47 -10.69 8.32
C GLY A 195 24.25 -9.29 8.89
N ARG A 196 25.31 -8.47 8.87
CA ARG A 196 25.30 -7.07 9.33
C ARG A 196 24.81 -6.13 8.24
N TRP A 197 24.08 -5.11 8.64
CA TRP A 197 23.58 -4.05 7.77
C TRP A 197 23.89 -2.70 8.40
N SER A 198 24.75 -1.92 7.75
CA SER A 198 25.13 -0.57 8.18
C SER A 198 24.47 0.48 7.28
N PRO A 199 24.25 1.72 7.74
CA PRO A 199 23.93 2.82 6.85
C PRO A 199 24.98 2.96 5.74
N LEU A 200 24.54 3.34 4.53
CA LEU A 200 25.44 3.49 3.36
C LEU A 200 26.59 4.47 3.64
N ASP A 201 26.26 5.55 4.33
CA ASP A 201 27.13 6.71 4.56
C ASP A 201 27.97 6.58 5.85
N THR A 202 27.69 5.58 6.69
CA THR A 202 28.42 5.28 7.94
C THR A 202 28.53 3.75 8.16
N GLN A 203 29.53 3.12 7.55
CA GLN A 203 29.66 1.65 7.58
C GLN A 203 29.96 1.08 8.98
N GLU A 204 30.47 1.90 9.89
CA GLU A 204 30.64 1.59 11.32
C GLU A 204 29.86 2.64 12.13
N SER A 205 28.79 2.20 12.80
CA SER A 205 27.83 3.08 13.46
C SER A 205 26.89 2.29 14.38
N ASP A 206 26.55 2.86 15.54
CA ASP A 206 25.50 2.40 16.46
C ASP A 206 24.12 2.19 15.80
N ALA A 207 23.88 2.85 14.67
CA ALA A 207 22.66 2.73 13.89
C ALA A 207 22.61 1.46 13.03
N SER A 208 23.67 0.64 13.02
CA SER A 208 23.75 -0.63 12.31
C SER A 208 22.80 -1.68 12.94
N VAL A 209 22.36 -2.63 12.12
CA VAL A 209 21.47 -3.72 12.57
C VAL A 209 22.05 -5.08 12.17
N LEU A 210 21.82 -6.08 13.02
CA LEU A 210 22.16 -7.47 12.75
C LEU A 210 20.89 -8.20 12.31
N VAL A 211 20.93 -8.87 11.17
CA VAL A 211 19.87 -9.82 10.78
C VAL A 211 20.39 -11.23 11.01
N GLN A 212 19.65 -12.02 11.77
CA GLN A 212 20.00 -13.42 12.05
C GLN A 212 18.73 -14.22 12.36
N ASP A 213 18.64 -15.43 11.82
CA ASP A 213 17.62 -16.45 12.12
C ASP A 213 16.17 -15.93 12.00
N GLY A 214 15.93 -15.08 10.98
CA GLY A 214 14.63 -14.47 10.72
C GLY A 214 14.26 -13.32 11.65
N MET A 215 15.19 -12.84 12.47
CA MET A 215 15.06 -11.65 13.33
C MET A 215 15.98 -10.53 12.84
N LEU A 216 15.58 -9.28 13.09
CA LEU A 216 16.41 -8.09 13.00
C LEU A 216 16.61 -7.55 14.41
N TYR A 217 17.88 -7.36 14.78
CA TYR A 217 18.33 -6.80 16.05
C TYR A 217 18.88 -5.39 15.82
N ARG A 218 18.49 -4.43 16.67
CA ARG A 218 19.04 -3.06 16.70
C ARG A 218 19.50 -2.72 18.12
N SER A 219 20.61 -1.98 18.23
CA SER A 219 21.06 -1.40 19.50
C SER A 219 20.47 0.00 19.72
N GLU A 220 20.36 0.39 20.98
CA GLU A 220 20.29 1.79 21.42
C GLU A 220 21.35 2.03 22.51
N ASN A 221 21.74 3.29 22.70
CA ASN A 221 22.70 3.74 23.72
C ASN A 221 23.98 2.88 23.72
N ASN A 222 24.70 2.83 22.59
CA ASN A 222 25.91 2.04 22.38
C ASN A 222 25.83 0.60 22.91
N GLY A 223 24.71 -0.08 22.64
CA GLY A 223 24.51 -1.49 22.98
C GLY A 223 23.94 -1.78 24.35
N MET A 224 23.73 -0.77 25.21
CA MET A 224 23.09 -0.97 26.53
C MET A 224 21.72 -1.63 26.42
N PHE A 225 20.97 -1.32 25.35
CA PHE A 225 19.70 -1.96 25.02
C PHE A 225 19.77 -2.58 23.63
N VAL A 226 19.30 -3.83 23.49
CA VAL A 226 19.07 -4.46 22.19
C VAL A 226 17.60 -4.84 22.03
N PHE A 227 17.01 -4.40 20.93
CA PHE A 227 15.65 -4.68 20.53
C PHE A 227 15.68 -5.69 19.37
N ARG A 228 14.79 -6.69 19.39
CA ARG A 228 14.57 -7.60 18.26
C ARG A 228 13.15 -7.50 17.70
N THR A 229 13.04 -7.66 16.39
CA THR A 229 11.78 -7.71 15.64
C THR A 229 11.85 -8.82 14.59
N ARG A 230 10.73 -9.43 14.22
CA ARG A 230 10.73 -10.52 13.23
C ARG A 230 10.81 -9.96 11.81
N VAL A 231 11.72 -10.50 11.00
CA VAL A 231 11.81 -10.25 9.55
C VAL A 231 10.77 -11.12 8.83
N GLN A 232 9.54 -10.60 8.81
CA GLN A 232 8.40 -11.26 8.21
C GLN A 232 8.60 -11.48 6.70
N ASP A 233 7.99 -12.54 6.21
CA ASP A 233 7.94 -12.91 4.80
C ASP A 233 6.48 -12.82 4.34
N LEU A 234 6.13 -11.72 3.65
CA LEU A 234 4.72 -11.48 3.28
C LEU A 234 4.19 -12.58 2.34
N ARG A 235 5.08 -13.27 1.61
CA ARG A 235 4.73 -14.38 0.73
C ARG A 235 4.11 -15.54 1.51
N LYS A 236 4.62 -15.82 2.72
CA LYS A 236 4.16 -16.91 3.60
C LYS A 236 2.84 -16.58 4.34
N LEU A 237 2.50 -15.30 4.51
CA LEU A 237 1.29 -14.90 5.26
C LEU A 237 -0.02 -15.10 4.47
N PRO A 238 -1.08 -15.70 5.03
CA PRO A 238 -2.43 -15.65 4.48
C PRO A 238 -2.95 -14.22 4.36
N ALA A 239 -3.79 -13.93 3.36
CA ALA A 239 -4.35 -12.58 3.15
C ALA A 239 -5.05 -12.00 4.39
N LYS A 240 -5.73 -12.84 5.21
CA LYS A 240 -6.38 -12.43 6.46
C LYS A 240 -5.42 -12.03 7.60
N GLN A 241 -4.15 -12.43 7.53
CA GLN A 241 -3.10 -12.05 8.47
C GLN A 241 -2.23 -10.90 7.93
N LEU A 242 -2.13 -10.77 6.60
CA LEU A 242 -1.42 -9.67 5.96
C LEU A 242 -2.20 -8.36 6.03
N TYR A 243 -3.44 -8.35 5.54
CA TYR A 243 -4.20 -7.13 5.31
C TYR A 243 -4.93 -6.67 6.57
N THR A 244 -4.15 -6.24 7.57
CA THR A 244 -4.61 -5.65 8.83
C THR A 244 -4.49 -4.12 8.81
N THR A 245 -5.13 -3.43 9.75
CA THR A 245 -4.99 -1.98 9.92
C THR A 245 -3.53 -1.56 10.17
N GLN A 246 -2.75 -2.38 10.88
CA GLN A 246 -1.30 -2.15 11.08
C GLN A 246 -0.55 -2.19 9.76
N PHE A 247 -0.77 -3.22 8.93
CA PHE A 247 -0.10 -3.33 7.63
C PHE A 247 -0.44 -2.17 6.70
N LEU A 248 -1.69 -1.70 6.69
CA LEU A 248 -2.09 -0.53 5.90
C LEU A 248 -1.43 0.76 6.41
N SER A 249 -1.25 0.92 7.72
CA SER A 249 -0.51 2.05 8.32
C SER A 249 0.98 2.04 7.94
N VAL A 250 1.63 0.88 8.05
CA VAL A 250 3.03 0.68 7.65
C VAL A 250 3.22 0.87 6.14
N LEU A 251 2.30 0.33 5.32
CA LEU A 251 2.29 0.52 3.88
C LEU A 251 2.07 1.98 3.48
N GLY A 252 1.24 2.73 4.22
CA GLY A 252 1.05 4.17 4.00
C GLY A 252 2.33 4.96 4.26
N THR A 253 3.02 4.63 5.37
CA THR A 253 4.33 5.20 5.70
C THR A 253 5.37 4.87 4.62
N ALA A 254 5.44 3.61 4.17
CA ALA A 254 6.35 3.20 3.10
C ALA A 254 6.03 3.89 1.75
N ALA A 255 4.75 4.01 1.39
CA ALA A 255 4.30 4.64 0.14
C ALA A 255 4.62 6.14 0.10
N ASN A 256 4.43 6.86 1.21
CA ASN A 256 4.86 8.26 1.35
C ASN A 256 6.35 8.44 1.04
N SER A 257 7.16 7.49 1.50
CA SER A 257 8.61 7.44 1.29
C SER A 257 9.02 6.88 -0.08
N GLY A 258 8.06 6.61 -0.98
CA GLY A 258 8.32 6.13 -2.34
C GLY A 258 8.51 4.61 -2.47
N TYR A 259 8.01 3.80 -1.51
CA TYR A 259 8.16 2.35 -1.51
C TYR A 259 6.82 1.60 -1.51
N ALA A 260 6.76 0.46 -2.20
CA ALA A 260 5.64 -0.48 -2.14
C ALA A 260 6.09 -1.80 -1.49
N MET A 261 5.13 -2.53 -0.89
CA MET A 261 5.37 -3.79 -0.21
C MET A 261 4.53 -4.95 -0.82
N PRO A 262 4.80 -5.39 -2.07
CA PRO A 262 4.06 -6.50 -2.68
C PRO A 262 4.23 -7.80 -1.89
N LYS A 263 3.16 -8.57 -1.75
CA LYS A 263 3.14 -9.82 -0.97
C LYS A 263 4.15 -10.83 -1.52
N ALA A 264 4.27 -10.92 -2.84
CA ALA A 264 5.08 -11.95 -3.50
C ALA A 264 6.60 -11.83 -3.24
N THR A 265 7.11 -10.62 -3.00
CA THR A 265 8.56 -10.36 -2.92
C THR A 265 9.04 -9.74 -1.61
N THR A 266 8.15 -9.13 -0.83
CA THR A 266 8.57 -8.35 0.35
C THR A 266 9.07 -9.23 1.50
N ARG A 267 10.32 -8.95 1.89
CA ARG A 267 10.88 -9.25 3.20
C ARG A 267 11.06 -7.93 3.96
N GLY A 268 10.73 -7.91 5.25
CA GLY A 268 10.90 -6.71 6.06
C GLY A 268 10.52 -6.91 7.51
N ALA A 269 10.81 -5.91 8.33
CA ALA A 269 10.42 -5.84 9.73
C ALA A 269 9.92 -4.43 10.07
N ASN A 270 9.25 -4.28 11.21
CA ASN A 270 8.87 -2.97 11.72
C ASN A 270 9.00 -2.95 13.25
N THR A 271 9.62 -1.90 13.77
CA THR A 271 9.37 -1.37 15.12
C THR A 271 8.37 -0.23 14.99
N ASN A 272 7.68 0.15 16.07
CA ASN A 272 6.71 1.26 16.02
C ASN A 272 7.30 2.59 15.47
N GLU A 273 8.63 2.76 15.49
CA GLU A 273 9.33 3.92 14.92
C GLU A 273 9.78 3.74 13.46
N TYR A 274 10.24 2.52 13.09
CA TYR A 274 11.00 2.28 11.86
C TYR A 274 10.53 1.03 11.12
N THR A 275 10.29 1.18 9.82
CA THR A 275 10.06 0.07 8.88
C THR A 275 11.34 -0.24 8.12
N TYR A 276 11.78 -1.49 8.20
CA TYR A 276 12.97 -2.02 7.52
C TYR A 276 12.53 -2.87 6.32
N LEU A 277 12.87 -2.43 5.10
CA LEU A 277 12.45 -3.07 3.85
C LEU A 277 13.68 -3.54 3.05
N PHE A 278 13.80 -4.84 2.82
CA PHE A 278 14.90 -5.43 2.04
C PHE A 278 14.56 -5.38 0.55
N LEU A 279 15.36 -4.67 -0.24
CA LEU A 279 15.13 -4.43 -1.67
C LEU A 279 15.93 -5.40 -2.56
N THR A 280 17.14 -5.77 -2.12
CA THR A 280 18.06 -6.72 -2.77
C THR A 280 18.85 -7.48 -1.68
N PRO A 281 19.65 -8.51 -2.02
CA PRO A 281 20.54 -9.18 -1.07
C PRO A 281 21.61 -8.27 -0.41
N THR A 282 21.81 -7.05 -0.92
CA THR A 282 22.83 -6.10 -0.46
C THR A 282 22.28 -4.71 -0.12
N LYS A 283 21.01 -4.39 -0.42
CA LYS A 283 20.37 -3.10 -0.12
C LYS A 283 19.07 -3.27 0.67
N MET A 284 19.00 -2.60 1.81
CA MET A 284 17.81 -2.39 2.64
C MET A 284 17.54 -0.87 2.75
N VAL A 285 16.31 -0.49 3.10
CA VAL A 285 16.00 0.88 3.55
C VAL A 285 15.33 0.85 4.92
N LYS A 286 15.70 1.79 5.78
CA LYS A 286 15.01 2.10 7.04
C LYS A 286 14.16 3.35 6.81
N ILE A 287 12.86 3.24 7.05
CA ILE A 287 11.85 4.28 6.81
C ILE A 287 11.23 4.66 8.16
N GLY A 288 11.34 5.92 8.55
CA GLY A 288 10.81 6.42 9.83
C GLY A 288 11.24 7.87 10.11
N ASN A 289 10.61 8.52 11.09
CA ASN A 289 10.87 9.91 11.48
C ASN A 289 10.91 10.89 10.29
N GLY A 290 9.98 10.74 9.34
CA GLY A 290 9.90 11.57 8.12
C GLY A 290 11.02 11.34 7.09
N SER A 291 11.89 10.36 7.29
CA SER A 291 13.13 10.16 6.52
C SER A 291 13.28 8.73 5.97
N VAL A 292 14.22 8.56 5.04
CA VAL A 292 14.64 7.25 4.51
C VAL A 292 16.16 7.16 4.57
N GLN A 293 16.68 6.20 5.34
CA GLN A 293 18.11 5.89 5.39
C GLN A 293 18.37 4.61 4.56
N THR A 294 19.30 4.67 3.60
CA THR A 294 19.75 3.48 2.87
C THR A 294 20.73 2.69 3.73
N PHE A 295 20.58 1.37 3.75
CA PHE A 295 21.48 0.44 4.41
C PHE A 295 22.08 -0.51 3.38
N THR A 296 23.38 -0.78 3.53
CA THR A 296 24.11 -1.81 2.77
C THR A 296 24.51 -2.96 3.68
N LYS A 297 24.50 -4.18 3.13
CA LYS A 297 25.02 -5.35 3.83
C LYS A 297 26.53 -5.18 4.02
N SER A 298 26.98 -5.13 5.27
CA SER A 298 28.36 -4.81 5.65
C SER A 298 29.18 -6.07 5.89
N ALA A 299 30.47 -5.98 5.56
CA ALA A 299 31.48 -6.99 5.89
C ALA A 299 32.27 -6.67 7.17
N SER A 300 32.10 -5.47 7.75
CA SER A 300 32.76 -5.13 9.03
C SER A 300 32.25 -6.03 10.15
N THR A 301 33.17 -6.44 11.02
CA THR A 301 32.87 -7.21 12.25
C THR A 301 32.36 -6.31 13.39
N TYR A 302 32.47 -4.99 13.26
CA TYR A 302 32.09 -4.01 14.28
C TYR A 302 30.63 -4.19 14.75
N SER A 303 30.41 -4.09 16.06
CA SER A 303 29.13 -4.40 16.70
C SER A 303 28.92 -3.63 18.00
N THR A 304 27.93 -2.72 18.00
CA THR A 304 27.26 -2.25 19.21
C THR A 304 26.25 -3.27 19.75
N ILE A 305 25.89 -4.30 19.00
CA ILE A 305 24.97 -5.37 19.43
C ILE A 305 25.80 -6.50 20.07
N PRO A 306 25.68 -6.81 21.38
CA PRO A 306 26.45 -7.87 22.01
C PRO A 306 25.95 -9.26 21.61
N ALA A 307 26.86 -10.18 21.28
CA ALA A 307 26.50 -11.56 20.92
C ALA A 307 25.76 -12.29 22.05
N ALA A 308 26.11 -12.03 23.31
CA ALA A 308 25.44 -12.57 24.48
C ALA A 308 23.97 -12.12 24.59
N PHE A 309 23.64 -10.89 24.16
CA PHE A 309 22.27 -10.37 24.17
C PHE A 309 21.41 -11.09 23.12
N VAL A 310 21.97 -11.31 21.93
CA VAL A 310 21.35 -12.08 20.83
C VAL A 310 21.10 -13.53 21.25
N HIS A 311 22.12 -14.19 21.83
CA HIS A 311 22.00 -15.55 22.34
C HIS A 311 20.93 -15.66 23.44
N THR A 312 21.01 -14.81 24.47
CA THR A 312 20.09 -14.84 25.61
C THR A 312 18.65 -14.66 25.13
N LEU A 313 18.37 -13.63 24.30
CA LEU A 313 17.03 -13.46 23.71
C LEU A 313 16.56 -14.67 22.90
N ALA A 314 17.45 -15.35 22.16
CA ALA A 314 17.10 -16.54 21.39
C ALA A 314 16.69 -17.73 22.28
N GLN A 315 17.34 -17.90 23.44
CA GLN A 315 17.00 -18.94 24.42
C GLN A 315 15.83 -18.57 25.35
N THR A 316 15.60 -17.27 25.62
CA THR A 316 14.54 -16.84 26.54
C THR A 316 13.15 -17.24 26.03
N ALA A 317 12.49 -18.13 26.78
CA ALA A 317 11.14 -18.60 26.48
C ALA A 317 10.06 -17.51 26.67
N ASN A 318 8.94 -17.67 25.95
CA ASN A 318 7.75 -16.82 26.10
C ASN A 318 7.18 -16.85 27.53
N TYR A 319 6.70 -15.72 28.02
CA TYR A 319 6.15 -15.60 29.38
C TYR A 319 4.67 -15.21 29.35
N LYS A 320 3.78 -16.08 29.85
CA LYS A 320 2.30 -15.86 29.86
C LYS A 320 1.74 -15.42 28.50
N GLY A 321 2.22 -16.03 27.42
CA GLY A 321 1.82 -15.73 26.03
C GLY A 321 2.57 -14.55 25.38
N LEU A 322 3.37 -13.81 26.14
CA LEU A 322 4.18 -12.69 25.66
C LEU A 322 5.53 -13.16 25.10
N VAL A 323 6.02 -12.48 24.07
CA VAL A 323 7.30 -12.78 23.41
C VAL A 323 8.39 -11.85 23.94
N PRO A 324 9.58 -12.34 24.32
CA PRO A 324 10.69 -11.47 24.73
C PRO A 324 11.24 -10.73 23.50
N ALA A 325 11.37 -9.41 23.59
CA ALA A 325 11.72 -8.55 22.44
C ALA A 325 12.81 -7.51 22.75
N VAL A 326 13.05 -7.16 24.00
CA VAL A 326 14.09 -6.20 24.41
C VAL A 326 14.96 -6.82 25.50
N ILE A 327 16.26 -6.55 25.49
CA ILE A 327 17.20 -6.98 26.51
C ILE A 327 18.19 -5.86 26.86
N ASN A 328 18.50 -5.73 28.14
CA ASN A 328 19.63 -4.99 28.68
C ASN A 328 20.30 -5.81 29.78
N GLN A 329 21.48 -5.39 30.24
CA GLN A 329 22.19 -6.03 31.34
C GLN A 329 22.30 -5.10 32.55
N THR A 330 22.16 -5.63 33.76
CA THR A 330 22.42 -4.89 35.01
C THR A 330 23.13 -5.82 35.99
N GLY A 331 24.42 -5.57 36.23
CA GLY A 331 25.28 -6.52 36.95
C GLY A 331 25.52 -7.80 36.14
N THR A 332 25.39 -8.97 36.79
CA THR A 332 25.61 -10.28 36.18
C THR A 332 24.38 -10.85 35.45
N ASN A 333 23.20 -10.26 35.63
CA ASN A 333 21.94 -10.74 35.06
C ASN A 333 21.42 -9.84 33.94
N TYR A 334 20.59 -10.42 33.07
CA TYR A 334 19.92 -9.69 32.00
C TYR A 334 18.47 -9.35 32.39
N PHE A 335 18.02 -8.18 31.97
CA PHE A 335 16.63 -7.75 32.09
C PHE A 335 15.98 -7.84 30.71
N VAL A 336 14.90 -8.62 30.60
CA VAL A 336 14.22 -8.90 29.34
C VAL A 336 12.79 -8.37 29.37
N GLY A 337 12.49 -7.50 28.41
CA GLY A 337 11.17 -6.93 28.17
C GLY A 337 10.33 -7.81 27.24
N TYR A 338 9.10 -8.08 27.65
CA TYR A 338 8.13 -8.96 26.99
C TYR A 338 6.96 -8.18 26.40
N TYR A 339 6.57 -8.54 25.18
CA TYR A 339 5.59 -7.83 24.35
C TYR A 339 4.50 -8.76 23.82
N ASN A 340 3.36 -8.17 23.42
CA ASN A 340 2.25 -8.89 22.80
C ASN A 340 2.63 -9.55 21.46
N THR A 341 3.59 -8.98 20.74
CA THR A 341 4.06 -9.47 19.44
C THR A 341 5.47 -8.95 19.12
N ILE A 342 6.08 -9.54 18.09
CA ILE A 342 7.25 -9.00 17.37
C ILE A 342 7.01 -8.97 15.85
N ASN A 343 5.75 -9.11 15.41
CA ASN A 343 5.31 -9.16 14.01
C ASN A 343 4.84 -7.77 13.53
N GLY A 344 5.70 -6.74 13.69
CA GLY A 344 5.31 -5.33 13.55
C GLY A 344 4.72 -4.90 12.20
N LEU A 345 4.95 -5.65 11.11
CA LEU A 345 4.31 -5.33 9.82
C LEU A 345 2.81 -5.63 9.80
N THR A 346 2.31 -6.50 10.68
CA THR A 346 0.92 -6.98 10.65
C THR A 346 0.18 -6.85 11.97
N GLU A 347 0.91 -6.73 13.08
CA GLU A 347 0.39 -6.63 14.44
C GLU A 347 1.03 -5.42 15.13
N ALA A 348 0.22 -4.54 15.74
CA ALA A 348 0.76 -3.38 16.44
C ALA A 348 1.48 -3.82 17.73
N TRP A 349 2.66 -3.28 17.99
CA TRP A 349 3.30 -3.41 19.30
C TRP A 349 2.55 -2.49 20.27
N LEU A 350 2.03 -3.03 21.37
CA LEU A 350 1.62 -2.18 22.48
C LEU A 350 2.90 -1.53 23.04
N GLN A 351 2.93 -0.20 23.15
CA GLN A 351 4.18 0.57 23.25
C GLN A 351 5.02 0.27 24.50
N ASN A 352 4.41 -0.23 25.57
CA ASN A 352 5.11 -0.63 26.78
C ASN A 352 5.47 -2.12 26.73
N SER A 353 6.64 -2.47 27.27
CA SER A 353 6.94 -3.86 27.67
C SER A 353 5.88 -4.30 28.68
N THR A 354 4.93 -5.12 28.21
CA THR A 354 3.78 -5.58 29.00
C THR A 354 4.20 -6.27 30.30
N GLN A 355 5.39 -6.90 30.34
CA GLN A 355 6.12 -7.25 31.57
C GLN A 355 7.64 -7.21 31.32
N THR A 356 8.43 -7.09 32.38
CA THR A 356 9.89 -7.32 32.38
C THR A 356 10.22 -8.46 33.34
N LYS A 357 11.28 -9.24 33.06
CA LYS A 357 11.84 -10.28 33.95
C LYS A 357 13.36 -10.28 33.95
N THR A 358 13.95 -10.77 35.03
CA THR A 358 15.39 -11.05 35.13
C THR A 358 15.68 -12.47 34.62
N VAL A 359 16.72 -12.63 33.80
CA VAL A 359 17.18 -13.94 33.29
C VAL A 359 18.69 -14.13 33.41
N ASP A 360 19.12 -15.39 33.46
CA ASP A 360 20.52 -15.79 33.33
C ASP A 360 21.03 -15.73 31.87
N ALA A 361 22.32 -16.01 31.66
CA ALA A 361 22.95 -16.04 30.32
C ALA A 361 22.45 -17.19 29.41
N GLN A 362 21.62 -18.08 29.96
CA GLN A 362 20.97 -19.20 29.29
C GLN A 362 19.47 -18.90 29.03
N GLY A 363 19.00 -17.68 29.32
CA GLY A 363 17.63 -17.24 29.09
C GLY A 363 16.59 -17.75 30.09
N LYS A 364 17.01 -18.37 31.19
CA LYS A 364 16.12 -18.88 32.25
C LYS A 364 15.77 -17.78 33.23
N LEU A 365 14.52 -17.78 33.72
CA LEU A 365 14.07 -16.84 34.74
C LEU A 365 14.85 -17.02 36.05
N VAL A 366 15.46 -15.93 36.52
CA VAL A 366 15.95 -15.84 37.90
C VAL A 366 14.73 -15.72 38.83
N LYS A 367 14.78 -16.37 40.00
CA LYS A 367 13.71 -16.33 41.01
C LYS A 367 13.79 -15.08 41.88
#